data_AF-A0A6G0YU89-F1
#
_entry.id   AF-A0A6G0YU89-F1
#
_cell.length_a   1.000
_cell.length_b   1.000
_cell.length_c   1.000
_cell.angle_alpha   90.00
_cell.angle_beta   90.00
_cell.angle_gamma   90.00
#
_symmetry.space_group_name_H-M   'P 1'
#
loop_
_entity.id
_entity.type
_entity.pdbx_description
1 polymer ?
#
loop_
_entity_poly.entity_id
_entity_poly.type
_entity_poly.pdbx_seq_one_letter_code
_entity_poly.pdbx_strand_id
1 'polypeptide(L)' 'MNYVGSLQELCQARAWDFPKYEYSQGIKGLSKNQKHYYTVKCTAGPYTSEGVGKTKKMAKKQAAKKLLKHWVTTL' A
#
# COMPACT_ATOMS: atom_id res chain seq x y z
N MET A 1 3.18 2.82 14.10
CA MET A 1 3.09 3.81 13.01
C MET A 1 1.90 3.51 12.08
N ASN A 2 1.00 4.48 11.95
CA ASN A 2 -0.22 4.39 11.13
C ASN A 2 0.01 5.00 9.75
N TYR A 3 0.64 4.24 8.84
CA TYR A 3 0.95 4.73 7.49
C TYR A 3 -0.30 5.03 6.65
N VAL A 4 -1.43 4.38 6.93
CA VAL A 4 -2.67 4.62 6.18
C VAL A 4 -3.27 5.98 6.59
N GLY A 5 -3.32 6.27 7.89
CA GLY A 5 -3.77 7.57 8.40
C GLY A 5 -2.88 8.71 7.95
N SER A 6 -1.55 8.58 8.10
CA SER A 6 -0.63 9.64 7.68
C SER A 6 -0.67 9.89 6.16
N LEU A 7 -0.92 8.87 5.34
CA LEU A 7 -1.11 9.06 3.90
C LEU A 7 -2.42 9.79 3.58
N GLN A 8 -3.49 9.52 4.34
CA GLN A 8 -4.76 10.23 4.21
C GLN A 8 -4.62 11.70 4.57
N GLU A 9 -3.96 12.01 5.69
CA GLU A 9 -3.65 13.39 6.12
C GLU A 9 -2.83 14.13 5.06
N LEU A 10 -1.82 13.46 4.46
CA LEU A 10 -1.03 14.04 3.37
C LEU A 10 -1.88 14.36 2.13
N CYS A 11 -2.80 13.48 1.76
CA CYS A 11 -3.70 13.72 0.61
C CYS A 11 -4.61 14.91 0.89
N GLN A 12 -5.18 15.00 2.08
CA GLN A 12 -5.98 16.14 2.51
C GLN A 12 -5.18 17.44 2.46
N ALA A 13 -3.96 17.46 3.01
CA ALA A 13 -3.09 18.64 3.02
C ALA A 13 -2.69 19.11 1.62
N ARG A 14 -2.71 18.22 0.62
CA ARG A 14 -2.40 18.53 -0.80
C ARG A 14 -3.64 18.68 -1.69
N ALA A 15 -4.84 18.70 -1.10
CA ALA A 15 -6.12 18.75 -1.81
C ALA A 15 -6.27 17.63 -2.87
N TRP A 16 -5.71 16.45 -2.60
CA TRP A 16 -5.96 15.25 -3.40
C TRP A 16 -7.16 14.48 -2.89
N ASP A 17 -7.76 13.72 -3.80
CA ASP A 17 -8.70 12.66 -3.44
C ASP A 17 -8.09 11.69 -2.42
N PHE A 18 -8.97 11.08 -1.63
CA PHE A 18 -8.56 10.04 -0.69
C PHE A 18 -7.84 8.87 -1.38
N PRO A 19 -6.84 8.25 -0.71
CA PRO A 19 -6.10 7.13 -1.31
C PRO A 19 -7.02 5.98 -1.70
N LYS A 20 -6.93 5.55 -2.95
CA LYS A 20 -7.67 4.39 -3.48
C LYS A 20 -6.85 3.12 -3.28
N TYR A 21 -7.53 2.01 -2.95
CA TYR A 21 -6.90 0.71 -2.68
C TYR A 21 -7.58 -0.41 -3.46
N GLU A 22 -6.79 -1.10 -4.28
CA GLU A 22 -7.21 -2.27 -5.06
C GLU A 22 -6.53 -3.52 -4.48
N TYR A 23 -7.28 -4.62 -4.32
CA TYR A 23 -6.81 -5.82 -3.64
C TYR A 23 -6.76 -7.01 -4.59
N SER A 24 -5.66 -7.74 -4.59
CA SER A 24 -5.53 -9.02 -5.27
C SER A 24 -4.91 -10.08 -4.34
N GLN A 25 -5.23 -11.33 -4.60
CA GLN A 25 -4.69 -12.48 -3.87
C GLN A 25 -3.84 -13.32 -4.82
N GLY A 26 -2.72 -13.82 -4.31
CA GLY A 26 -1.85 -14.71 -5.05
C GLY A 26 -1.31 -15.83 -4.16
N ILE A 27 -0.78 -16.86 -4.81
CA ILE A 27 -0.07 -17.95 -4.17
C ILE A 27 1.40 -17.84 -4.58
N LYS A 28 2.33 -17.88 -3.63
CA LYS A 28 3.77 -18.05 -3.94
C LYS A 28 4.32 -19.28 -3.24
N GLY A 29 5.26 -19.94 -3.90
CA GLY A 29 5.93 -21.15 -3.42
C GLY A 29 5.75 -22.32 -4.40
N LEU A 30 6.65 -23.30 -4.29
CA LEU A 30 6.56 -24.59 -5.00
C LEU A 30 5.55 -25.50 -4.28
N SER A 31 4.96 -26.48 -4.98
CA SER A 31 3.77 -27.25 -4.54
C SER A 31 3.64 -27.59 -3.04
N LYS A 32 4.72 -28.01 -2.35
CA LYS A 32 4.66 -28.37 -0.92
C LYS A 32 4.69 -27.17 0.05
N ASN A 33 5.07 -25.98 -0.40
CA ASN A 33 5.29 -24.79 0.43
C ASN A 33 4.49 -23.57 -0.07
N GLN A 34 3.38 -23.79 -0.76
CA GLN A 34 2.51 -22.73 -1.22
C GLN A 34 1.95 -21.93 -0.04
N LYS A 35 2.08 -20.60 -0.10
CA LYS A 35 1.50 -19.68 0.88
C LYS A 35 0.65 -18.65 0.16
N HIS A 36 -0.45 -18.27 0.78
CA HIS A 36 -1.28 -17.17 0.28
C HIS A 36 -0.68 -15.83 0.65
N TYR A 37 -0.76 -14.89 -0.28
CA TYR A 37 -0.35 -13.50 -0.11
C TYR A 37 -1.43 -12.60 -0.68
N TYR A 38 -1.51 -11.40 -0.12
CA TYR A 38 -2.33 -10.32 -0.63
C TYR A 38 -1.40 -9.27 -1.20
N THR A 39 -1.73 -8.80 -2.40
CA THR A 39 -1.15 -7.61 -2.99
C THR A 39 -2.20 -6.51 -2.91
N VAL A 40 -1.77 -5.32 -2.53
CA VAL A 40 -2.62 -4.13 -2.48
C VAL A 40 -1.93 -3.03 -3.26
N LYS A 41 -2.58 -2.59 -4.33
CA LYS A 41 -2.19 -1.39 -5.08
C LYS A 41 -2.84 -0.19 -4.42
N CYS A 42 -2.05 0.84 -4.16
CA CYS A 42 -2.50 2.10 -3.57
C CYS A 42 -2.17 3.25 -4.52
N THR A 43 -3.16 4.08 -4.80
CA THR A 43 -3.05 5.27 -5.65
C THR A 43 -3.41 6.50 -4.84
N ALA A 44 -2.55 7.52 -4.85
CA ALA A 44 -2.74 8.79 -4.15
C ALA A 44 -2.13 9.92 -4.99
N GLY A 45 -2.97 10.88 -5.41
CA GLY A 45 -2.58 11.86 -6.43
C GLY A 45 -2.07 11.16 -7.70
N PRO A 46 -0.98 11.63 -8.33
CA PRO A 46 -0.42 11.00 -9.52
C PRO A 46 0.48 9.77 -9.23
N TYR A 47 0.53 9.31 -7.97
CA TYR A 47 1.49 8.28 -7.55
C TYR A 47 0.77 6.98 -7.19
N THR A 48 1.45 5.89 -7.50
CA THR A 48 0.97 4.53 -7.24
C THR A 48 2.06 3.71 -6.58
N SER A 49 1.67 2.79 -5.69
CA SER A 49 2.58 1.79 -5.12
C SER A 49 1.86 0.47 -4.86
N GLU A 50 2.63 -0.61 -4.72
CA GLU A 50 2.10 -1.92 -4.35
C GLU A 50 2.73 -2.44 -3.06
N GLY A 51 1.89 -2.89 -2.14
CA GLY A 51 2.30 -3.58 -0.92
C GLY A 51 1.90 -5.05 -0.95
N VAL A 52 2.74 -5.92 -0.39
CA VAL A 52 2.48 -7.37 -0.33
C VAL A 52 2.53 -7.85 1.11
N GLY A 53 1.60 -8.71 1.50
CA GLY A 53 1.56 -9.22 2.87
C GLY A 53 0.80 -10.52 3.02
N LYS A 54 0.97 -11.18 4.16
CA LYS A 54 0.22 -12.40 4.51
C LYS A 54 -1.27 -12.11 4.79
N THR A 55 -1.62 -10.84 4.99
CA THR A 55 -3.00 -10.38 5.20
C THR A 55 -3.26 -9.11 4.39
N LYS A 56 -4.53 -8.86 4.04
CA LYS A 56 -4.95 -7.61 3.37
C LYS A 56 -4.51 -6.36 4.16
N LYS A 57 -4.63 -6.40 5.50
CA LYS A 57 -4.20 -5.31 6.40
C LYS A 57 -2.71 -5.02 6.28
N MET A 58 -1.88 -6.07 6.25
CA MET A 58 -0.42 -5.94 6.12
C MET A 58 -0.02 -5.39 4.75
N ALA A 59 -0.62 -5.90 3.68
CA ALA A 59 -0.39 -5.45 2.32
C ALA A 59 -0.79 -3.97 2.13
N LYS A 60 -1.97 -3.57 2.62
CA LYS A 60 -2.44 -2.18 2.62
C LYS A 60 -1.48 -1.25 3.35
N LYS A 61 -1.04 -1.64 4.57
CA LYS A 61 -0.07 -0.88 5.36
C LYS A 61 1.27 -0.71 4.62
N GLN A 62 1.73 -1.74 3.93
CA GLN A 62 2.97 -1.66 3.14
C GLN A 62 2.84 -0.72 1.94
N ALA A 63 1.73 -0.78 1.20
CA ALA A 63 1.49 0.10 0.07
C ALA A 63 1.53 1.57 0.52
N ALA A 64 0.77 1.90 1.57
CA ALA A 64 0.75 3.26 2.13
C ALA A 64 2.15 3.71 2.62
N LYS A 65 2.91 2.82 3.27
CA LYS A 65 4.28 3.11 3.71
C LYS A 65 5.21 3.43 2.54
N LYS A 66 5.09 2.71 1.41
CA LYS A 66 5.94 2.93 0.22
C LYS A 66 5.69 4.30 -0.40
N LEU A 67 4.42 4.69 -0.57
CA LEU A 67 4.07 6.04 -1.03
C LEU A 67 4.66 7.07 -0.08
N LEU A 68 4.36 7.01 1.22
CA LEU A 68 4.87 7.98 2.19
C LEU A 68 6.39 8.12 2.17
N LYS A 69 7.13 7.01 2.05
CA LYS A 69 8.59 7.07 1.91
C LYS A 69 9.02 7.83 0.66
N HIS A 70 8.39 7.58 -0.49
CA HIS A 70 8.71 8.30 -1.72
C HIS A 70 8.55 9.82 -1.54
N TRP A 71 7.51 10.23 -0.82
CA TRP A 71 7.21 11.64 -0.57
C TRP A 71 8.06 12.32 0.50
N VAL A 72 8.42 11.62 1.57
CA VAL A 72 9.26 12.18 2.64
C VAL A 72 10.72 12.35 2.20
N THR A 73 11.18 11.59 1.19
CA THR A 73 12.56 11.67 0.71
C THR A 73 12.76 12.66 -0.46
N THR A 74 11.69 13.32 -0.91
CA THR A 74 11.73 14.30 -2.03
C THR A 74 11.48 15.74 -1.51
N LEU A 75 11.62 15.95 -0.20
CA LEU A 75 11.70 17.25 0.48
C LEU A 75 13.08 17.36 1.13
#